data_AF-A0AA86NQS8-F1
#
_entry.id   AF-A0AA86NQS8-F1
#
_cell.length_a   1.000
_cell.length_b   1.000
_cell.length_c   1.000
_cell.angle_alpha   90.00
_cell.angle_beta   90.00
_cell.angle_gamma   90.00
#
_symmetry.space_group_name_H-M   'P 1'
#
loop_
_entity.id
_entity.type
_entity.pdbx_description
1 polymer ?
#
loop_
_entity_poly.entity_id
_entity_poly.type
_entity_poly.pdbx_seq_one_letter_code
_entity_poly.pdbx_strand_id
1 'polypeptide(L)' 'MARAHGGLANAGKVRKQTPKVAKQPKSRQLTGRSKKRVQYKKYFHSDVLLVNGKPIGPNSFVLRKARGLVAE' A
#
# COMPACT_ATOMS: atom_id res chain seq x y z
N MET A 1 -11.40 21.76 -29.83
CA MET A 1 -12.30 21.19 -28.81
C MET A 1 -11.66 21.36 -27.45
N ALA A 2 -12.13 22.33 -26.65
CA ALA A 2 -11.55 22.59 -25.33
C ALA A 2 -11.82 21.39 -24.41
N ARG A 3 -10.79 20.91 -23.70
CA ARG A 3 -10.97 19.93 -22.61
C ARG A 3 -11.85 20.59 -21.55
N ALA A 4 -13.13 20.25 -21.55
CA ALA A 4 -14.05 20.73 -20.54
C ALA A 4 -13.67 20.13 -19.18
N HIS A 5 -13.19 20.97 -18.27
CA HIS A 5 -13.05 20.59 -16.87
C HIS A 5 -14.45 20.38 -16.28
N GLY A 6 -14.62 19.34 -15.47
CA GLY A 6 -15.94 18.95 -14.96
C GLY A 6 -16.56 20.06 -14.09
N GLY A 7 -17.71 20.58 -14.51
CA GLY A 7 -18.52 21.49 -13.69
C GLY A 7 -19.32 20.76 -12.60
N LEU A 8 -19.88 21.53 -11.67
CA LEU A 8 -20.72 21.05 -10.56
C LEU A 8 -21.90 20.17 -11.01
N ALA A 9 -22.38 20.36 -12.23
CA ALA A 9 -23.45 19.55 -12.84
C ALA A 9 -23.10 18.06 -13.00
N ASN A 10 -21.81 17.70 -12.93
CA ASN A 10 -21.33 16.32 -13.11
C ASN A 10 -20.92 15.67 -11.79
N ALA A 11 -21.76 15.83 -10.76
CA ALA A 11 -21.53 15.21 -9.45
C ALA A 11 -21.38 13.67 -9.57
N GLY A 12 -20.31 13.14 -8.97
CA GLY A 12 -20.02 11.71 -8.99
C GLY A 12 -19.41 11.17 -10.29
N LYS A 13 -19.09 12.02 -11.29
CA LYS A 13 -18.47 11.59 -12.57
C LYS A 13 -17.28 10.65 -12.37
N VAL A 14 -16.33 11.03 -11.52
CA VAL A 14 -15.10 10.25 -11.29
C VAL A 14 -15.42 8.88 -10.67
N ARG A 15 -16.27 8.84 -9.64
CA ARG A 15 -16.66 7.59 -8.98
C ARG A 15 -17.45 6.64 -9.89
N LYS A 16 -18.25 7.19 -10.82
CA LYS A 16 -18.98 6.41 -11.84
C LYS A 16 -18.05 5.88 -12.93
N GLN A 17 -17.01 6.64 -13.28
CA GLN A 17 -16.05 6.27 -14.32
C GLN A 17 -15.00 5.25 -13.84
N THR A 18 -14.63 5.27 -12.56
CA THR A 18 -13.63 4.32 -12.04
C THR A 18 -14.12 2.87 -12.19
N PRO A 19 -13.35 1.98 -12.84
CA PRO A 19 -13.74 0.58 -13.00
C PRO A 19 -13.89 -0.08 -11.62
N LYS A 20 -14.93 -0.89 -11.46
CA LYS A 20 -15.20 -1.59 -10.19
C LYS A 20 -14.29 -2.81 -10.06
N VAL A 21 -13.15 -2.63 -9.40
CA VAL A 21 -12.21 -3.73 -9.13
C VAL A 21 -12.64 -4.48 -7.86
N ALA A 22 -12.88 -5.78 -7.98
CA ALA A 22 -13.20 -6.64 -6.84
C ALA A 22 -11.99 -6.80 -5.91
N LYS A 23 -12.25 -6.98 -4.60
CA LYS A 23 -11.18 -7.24 -3.62
C LYS A 23 -10.67 -8.67 -3.81
N GLN A 24 -9.36 -8.83 -3.83
CA GLN A 24 -8.72 -10.15 -3.86
C GLN A 24 -9.01 -10.92 -2.57
N PRO A 25 -9.23 -12.24 -2.62
CA PRO A 25 -9.37 -13.08 -1.43
C PRO A 25 -8.06 -13.05 -0.63
N LYS A 26 -8.15 -12.85 0.69
CA LYS A 26 -7.00 -12.80 1.59
C LYS A 26 -7.24 -13.68 2.80
N SER A 27 -6.18 -14.31 3.29
CA SER A 27 -6.23 -15.02 4.57
C SER A 27 -6.58 -14.07 5.72
N ARG A 28 -7.15 -14.62 6.79
CA ARG A 28 -7.54 -13.85 7.97
C ARG A 28 -6.31 -13.17 8.58
N GLN A 29 -6.42 -11.86 8.81
CA GLN A 29 -5.35 -11.12 9.47
C GLN A 29 -5.27 -11.51 10.95
N LEU A 30 -4.05 -11.62 11.46
CA LEU A 30 -3.80 -11.79 12.89
C LEU A 30 -4.28 -10.58 13.68
N THR A 31 -4.83 -10.81 14.87
CA THR A 31 -5.41 -9.76 15.75
C THR A 31 -4.80 -9.81 17.16
N GLY A 32 -4.91 -8.69 17.90
CA GLY A 32 -4.46 -8.57 19.28
C GLY A 32 -2.95 -8.83 19.48
N ARG A 33 -2.64 -9.66 20.47
CA ARG A 33 -1.25 -9.99 20.87
C ARG A 33 -0.46 -10.65 19.74
N SER A 34 -1.10 -11.51 18.95
CA SER A 34 -0.45 -12.18 17.82
C SER A 34 0.03 -11.18 16.76
N LYS A 35 -0.78 -10.15 16.45
CA LYS A 35 -0.41 -9.06 15.56
C LYS A 35 0.76 -8.24 16.11
N LYS A 36 0.74 -7.92 17.41
CA LYS A 36 1.82 -7.17 18.07
C LYS A 36 3.14 -7.94 18.04
N ARG A 37 3.13 -9.27 18.23
CA ARG A 37 4.32 -10.11 18.10
C ARG A 37 4.92 -10.04 16.69
N VAL A 38 4.09 -10.14 15.65
CA VAL A 38 4.55 -10.04 14.25
C VAL A 38 5.08 -8.64 13.94
N GLN A 39 4.43 -7.58 14.44
CA GLN A 39 4.92 -6.22 14.30
C GLN A 39 6.28 -6.05 14.97
N TYR A 40 6.45 -6.47 16.23
CA TYR A 40 7.73 -6.38 16.92
C TYR A 40 8.83 -7.12 16.17
N LYS A 41 8.55 -8.35 15.72
CA LYS A 41 9.49 -9.14 14.93
C LYS A 41 9.94 -8.40 13.66
N LYS A 42 9.00 -7.74 12.97
CA LYS A 42 9.25 -7.03 11.71
C LYS A 42 9.96 -5.68 11.91
N TYR A 43 9.66 -4.95 12.98
CA TYR A 43 10.15 -3.58 13.16
C TYR A 43 11.45 -3.48 13.95
N PHE A 44 11.62 -4.33 14.97
CA PHE A 44 12.69 -4.15 15.96
C PHE A 44 13.65 -5.32 16.03
N HIS A 45 13.17 -6.55 15.75
CA HIS A 45 14.01 -7.74 15.85
C HIS A 45 14.72 -8.10 14.54
N SER A 46 14.15 -7.74 13.38
CA SER A 46 14.71 -8.07 12.07
C SER A 46 15.33 -6.87 11.38
N ASP A 47 16.50 -7.05 10.76
CA ASP A 47 17.21 -6.01 9.98
C ASP A 47 16.57 -5.70 8.62
N VAL A 48 15.39 -6.24 8.33
CA VAL A 48 14.66 -6.01 7.07
C VAL A 48 14.36 -4.52 6.81
N LEU A 49 14.33 -3.70 7.86
CA LEU A 49 14.11 -2.26 7.75
C LEU A 49 15.40 -1.44 7.79
N LEU A 50 16.56 -2.08 7.75
CA LEU A 50 17.84 -1.41 7.63
C LEU A 50 18.37 -1.61 6.22
N VAL A 51 18.68 -0.49 5.54
CA VAL A 51 19.44 -0.51 4.29
C VAL A 51 20.70 0.29 4.53
N ASN A 52 21.85 -0.37 4.37
CA ASN A 52 23.17 0.22 4.64
C ASN A 52 23.26 0.85 6.04
N GLY A 53 22.70 0.16 7.05
CA GLY A 53 22.68 0.62 8.44
C GLY A 53 21.70 1.76 8.75
N LYS A 54 20.95 2.27 7.77
CA LYS A 54 19.96 3.33 7.98
C LYS A 54 18.54 2.75 8.07
N PRO A 55 17.75 3.14 9.09
CA PRO A 55 16.37 2.71 9.20
C PRO A 55 15.55 3.34 8.08
N ILE A 56 14.77 2.52 7.38
CA ILE A 56 13.88 2.95 6.32
C ILE A 56 12.43 2.60 6.64
N GLY A 57 11.50 3.36 6.05
CA GLY A 57 10.07 3.12 6.25
C GLY A 57 9.64 1.72 5.77
N PRO A 58 8.70 1.05 6.45
CA PRO A 58 8.27 -0.33 6.14
C PRO A 58 7.62 -0.53 4.77
N ASN A 59 7.21 0.56 4.14
CA ASN A 59 6.63 0.63 2.79
C ASN A 59 7.43 1.56 1.86
N SER A 60 8.73 1.69 2.07
CA SER A 60 9.62 2.47 1.20
C SER A 60 9.69 1.86 -0.21
N PHE A 61 9.98 2.69 -1.22
CA PHE A 61 10.12 2.23 -2.60
C PHE A 61 11.21 1.15 -2.76
N VAL A 62 12.34 1.34 -2.06
CA VAL A 62 13.46 0.38 -2.04
C VAL A 62 13.00 -1.01 -1.57
N LEU A 63 12.23 -1.08 -0.49
CA LEU A 63 11.69 -2.36 0.00
C LEU A 63 10.60 -2.93 -0.90
N ARG A 64 9.82 -2.08 -1.57
CA ARG A 64 8.81 -2.54 -2.53
C ARG A 64 9.48 -3.16 -3.76
N LYS A 65 10.58 -2.58 -4.25
CA LYS A 65 11.40 -3.15 -5.33
C LYS A 65 12.03 -4.47 -4.90
N ALA A 66 12.65 -4.53 -3.72
CA ALA A 66 13.23 -5.77 -3.16
C ALA A 66 12.20 -6.90 -2.96
N ARG A 67 10.92 -6.56 -2.74
CA ARG A 67 9.81 -7.52 -2.62
C ARG A 67 9.16 -7.90 -3.96
N GLY A 68 9.64 -7.37 -5.08
CA GLY A 68 9.05 -7.61 -6.41
C GLY A 68 7.65 -7.02 -6.59
N LEU A 69 7.29 -5.99 -5.80
CA LEU A 69 5.96 -5.36 -5.82
C LEU A 69 5.86 -4.17 -6.77
N VAL A 70 6.94 -3.83 -7.45
CA VAL A 70 7.03 -2.76 -8.44
C VAL A 70 7.82 -3.33 -9.62
N ALA A 71 7.33 -3.12 -10.84
CA ALA A 71 8.14 -3.35 -12.05
C ALA A 71 9.32 -2.36 -12.06
N GLU A 72 10.39 -2.69 -12.80
CA GLU A 72 11.58 -1.83 -12.90
C GLU A 72 11.25 -0.39 -13.32
#